data_AF-A0AAV4PN08-F1
#
_entry.id   AF-A0AAV4PN08-F1
#
_cell.length_a   1.000
_cell.length_b   1.000
_cell.length_c   1.000
_cell.angle_alpha   90.00
_cell.angle_beta   90.00
_cell.angle_gamma   90.00
#
_symmetry.space_group_name_H-M   'P 1'
#
loop_
_entity.id
_entity.type
_entity.pdbx_description
1 polymer ?
#
loop_
_entity_poly.entity_id
_entity_poly.type
_entity_poly.pdbx_seq_one_letter_code
_entity_poly.pdbx_strand_id
1 'polypeptide(L)'
;MFWLLSVAKCGLDCGNNGQCEEGRCRCDSGWSGSRCDQKTCDERCHDHGQCNNGTCVCVQGWMGTHCTLGKNLNYFFDLQTSENVLVINTLNA
;
A
#
# COMPACT_ATOMS: atom_id res chain seq x y z
N MET A 1 2.60 30.96 39.21
CA MET A 1 2.64 31.02 37.73
C MET A 1 2.61 29.58 37.22
N PHE A 2 1.46 29.24 36.64
CA PHE A 2 1.18 28.12 35.74
C PHE A 2 1.99 26.84 35.92
N TRP A 3 1.36 25.90 36.61
CA TRP A 3 1.43 24.46 36.39
C TRP A 3 1.95 24.11 34.99
N LEU A 4 3.17 23.57 34.94
CA LEU A 4 3.74 22.87 33.78
C LEU A 4 2.93 21.59 33.56
N LEU A 5 1.71 21.71 33.04
CA LEU A 5 1.13 20.62 32.28
C LEU A 5 1.97 20.56 31.02
N SER A 6 2.96 19.67 31.03
CA SER A 6 3.60 19.16 29.85
C SER A 6 2.50 18.61 28.95
N VAL A 7 1.87 19.49 28.15
CA VAL A 7 1.36 19.10 26.83
C VAL A 7 2.53 18.32 26.27
N ALA A 8 2.36 17.02 26.06
CA ALA A 8 3.38 16.18 25.45
C ALA A 8 3.62 16.79 24.07
N LYS A 9 4.54 17.76 24.02
CA LYS A 9 4.97 18.42 22.80
C LYS A 9 5.52 17.26 21.99
N CYS A 10 4.94 16.99 20.84
CA CYS A 10 5.37 15.86 20.04
C CYS A 10 6.89 15.96 19.87
N GLY A 11 7.63 15.10 20.58
CA GLY A 11 9.06 14.94 20.36
C GLY A 11 9.30 14.25 19.01
N LEU A 12 8.27 13.61 18.48
CA LEU A 12 8.20 12.97 17.19
C LEU A 12 7.58 13.93 16.17
N ASP A 13 8.27 14.16 15.07
CA ASP A 13 7.72 14.85 13.92
C ASP A 13 6.94 13.83 13.06
N CYS A 14 5.62 14.02 13.02
CA CYS A 14 4.64 13.19 12.32
C CYS A 14 4.50 13.54 10.83
N GLY A 15 5.36 14.43 10.31
CA GLY A 15 5.30 14.92 8.94
C GLY A 15 3.99 15.64 8.62
N ASN A 16 3.61 15.60 7.33
CA ASN A 16 2.37 16.21 6.82
C ASN A 16 1.20 15.21 6.70
N ASN A 17 1.38 13.96 7.15
CA ASN A 17 0.43 12.87 6.95
C ASN A 17 -0.10 12.29 8.26
N GLY A 18 -0.08 13.10 9.33
CA GLY A 18 -0.52 12.65 10.63
C GLY A 18 -0.61 13.79 11.63
N GLN A 19 -1.25 13.48 12.74
CA GLN A 19 -1.50 14.40 13.84
C GLN A 19 -0.87 13.85 15.11
N CYS A 20 -0.25 14.74 15.89
CA CYS A 20 0.29 14.33 17.17
C CYS A 20 -0.82 14.27 18.22
N GLU A 21 -0.99 13.10 18.83
CA GLU A 21 -1.92 12.87 19.92
C GLU A 21 -1.18 12.17 21.06
N GLU A 22 -1.14 12.80 22.23
CA GLU A 22 -0.55 12.23 23.46
C GLU A 22 0.90 11.70 23.30
N GLY A 23 1.72 12.36 22.47
CA GLY A 23 3.11 11.97 22.24
C GLY A 23 3.30 10.84 21.23
N ARG A 24 2.25 10.44 20.49
CA ARG A 24 2.31 9.51 19.37
C ARG A 24 1.72 10.14 18.10
N CYS A 25 2.15 9.66 16.94
CA CYS A 25 1.59 10.09 15.66
C CYS A 25 0.38 9.23 15.30
N ARG A 26 -0.79 9.87 15.19
CA ARG A 26 -1.96 9.29 14.53
C ARG A 26 -1.87 9.60 13.04
N CYS A 27 -1.67 8.57 12.22
CA CYS A 27 -1.50 8.75 10.78
C CYS A 27 -2.83 8.91 10.05
N ASP A 28 -2.80 9.70 8.98
CA ASP A 28 -3.91 9.85 8.05
C ASP A 28 -4.11 8.54 7.26
N SER A 29 -5.29 8.39 6.65
CA SER A 29 -5.59 7.23 5.81
C SER A 29 -4.56 7.07 4.69
N GLY A 30 -4.03 5.87 4.51
CA GLY A 30 -2.97 5.61 3.53
C GLY A 30 -1.54 5.73 4.10
N TRP A 31 -1.38 6.08 5.37
CA TRP A 31 -0.08 6.27 6.02
C TRP A 31 0.05 5.49 7.33
N SER A 32 1.29 5.13 7.65
CA SER A 32 1.67 4.32 8.79
C SER A 32 3.11 4.59 9.21
N GLY A 33 3.59 3.86 10.20
CA GLY A 33 4.91 4.06 10.80
C GLY A 33 4.86 5.06 11.96
N SER A 34 5.92 5.07 12.77
CA SER A 34 6.00 5.91 13.98
C SER A 34 5.92 7.41 13.71
N ARG A 35 6.15 7.82 12.45
CA ARG A 35 6.19 9.21 11.98
C ARG A 35 5.29 9.46 10.78
N CYS A 36 4.40 8.53 10.44
CA CYS A 36 3.50 8.64 9.28
C CYS A 36 4.23 8.88 7.96
N ASP A 37 5.41 8.27 7.83
CA ASP A 37 6.33 8.36 6.70
C ASP A 37 6.25 7.14 5.77
N GLN A 38 5.50 6.11 6.16
CA GLN A 38 5.33 4.88 5.39
C GLN A 38 3.94 4.83 4.77
N LYS A 39 3.85 4.78 3.44
CA LYS A 39 2.56 4.58 2.77
C LYS A 39 2.06 3.16 3.01
N THR A 40 0.80 3.03 3.40
CA THR A 40 0.12 1.74 3.51
C THR A 40 -0.32 1.25 2.14
N CYS A 41 -0.44 -0.05 1.99
CA CYS A 41 -1.08 -0.67 0.83
C CYS A 41 -2.53 -1.04 1.16
N ASP A 42 -3.31 -1.34 0.12
CA ASP A 42 -4.62 -1.95 0.27
C ASP A 42 -4.49 -3.31 1.01
N GLU A 43 -5.47 -3.66 1.83
CA GLU A 43 -5.46 -4.89 2.63
C GLU A 43 -5.29 -6.15 1.75
N ARG A 44 -5.87 -6.13 0.54
CA ARG A 44 -5.79 -7.25 -0.43
C ARG A 44 -4.38 -7.46 -0.98
N CYS A 45 -3.50 -6.48 -0.83
CA CYS A 45 -2.08 -6.63 -1.19
C CYS A 45 -1.42 -7.77 -0.41
N HIS A 46 -1.81 -7.96 0.84
CA HIS A 46 -1.17 -8.90 1.75
C HIS A 46 -1.50 -10.37 1.45
N ASP A 47 -2.50 -10.64 0.62
CA ASP A 47 -2.88 -12.00 0.24
C ASP A 47 -1.85 -12.63 -0.71
N HIS A 48 -1.40 -11.86 -1.72
CA HIS A 48 -0.51 -12.36 -2.78
C HIS A 48 0.60 -11.37 -3.15
N GLY A 49 0.99 -10.51 -2.21
CA GLY A 49 2.00 -9.50 -2.43
C GLY A 49 2.61 -8.98 -1.13
N GLN A 50 3.63 -8.17 -1.30
CA GLN A 50 4.30 -7.47 -0.21
C GLN A 50 4.13 -5.97 -0.43
N CYS A 51 3.69 -5.27 0.62
CA CYS A 51 3.60 -3.83 0.57
C CYS A 51 5.00 -3.22 0.67
N ASN A 52 5.39 -2.45 -0.34
CA ASN A 52 6.61 -1.66 -0.35
C ASN A 52 6.27 -0.19 -0.58
N ASN A 53 6.24 0.58 0.50
CA ASN A 53 5.99 2.03 0.49
C ASN A 53 4.78 2.45 -0.36
N GLY A 54 3.63 1.80 -0.14
CA GLY A 54 2.38 2.07 -0.85
C GLY A 54 2.26 1.42 -2.24
N THR A 55 3.29 0.71 -2.69
CA THR A 55 3.22 -0.12 -3.91
C THR A 55 3.17 -1.58 -3.54
N CYS A 56 2.19 -2.30 -4.09
CA CYS A 56 2.09 -3.74 -3.86
C CYS A 56 2.98 -4.51 -4.84
N VAL A 57 3.94 -5.26 -4.29
CA VAL A 57 4.84 -6.12 -5.07
C VAL A 57 4.29 -7.54 -5.06
N CYS A 58 3.80 -8.01 -6.21
CA CYS A 58 3.13 -9.30 -6.30
C CYS A 58 4.09 -10.49 -6.30
N VAL A 59 3.67 -11.59 -5.69
CA VAL A 59 4.36 -12.88 -5.80
C VAL A 59 4.15 -13.48 -7.20
N GLN A 60 5.01 -14.44 -7.58
CA GLN A 60 4.93 -15.08 -8.89
C GLN A 60 3.53 -15.69 -9.12
N GLY A 61 2.95 -15.41 -10.29
CA GLY A 61 1.60 -15.87 -10.62
C GLY A 61 0.47 -14.92 -10.24
N TRP A 62 0.78 -13.75 -9.64
CA TRP A 62 -0.18 -12.69 -9.35
C TRP A 62 0.22 -11.36 -10.00
N MET A 63 -0.76 -10.49 -10.25
CA MET A 63 -0.59 -9.18 -10.87
C MET A 63 -1.73 -8.21 -10.50
N GLY A 64 -1.65 -6.98 -11.05
CA GLY A 64 -2.56 -5.88 -10.77
C GLY A 64 -2.11 -5.04 -9.56
N THR A 65 -2.70 -3.85 -9.40
CA THR A 65 -2.34 -2.87 -8.36
C THR A 65 -2.38 -3.43 -6.93
N HIS A 66 -3.21 -4.45 -6.70
CA HIS A 66 -3.42 -5.07 -5.40
C HIS A 66 -3.10 -6.58 -5.41
N CYS A 67 -2.44 -7.10 -6.45
CA CYS A 67 -2.10 -8.52 -6.57
C CYS A 67 -3.30 -9.48 -6.48
N THR A 68 -4.49 -9.03 -6.89
CA THR A 68 -5.71 -9.84 -6.86
C THR A 68 -5.97 -10.61 -8.17
N LEU A 69 -5.16 -10.38 -9.21
CA LEU A 69 -5.33 -11.02 -10.51
C LEU A 69 -4.31 -12.15 -10.68
N GLY A 70 -4.79 -13.40 -10.78
CA GLY A 70 -3.95 -14.56 -11.06
C GLY A 70 -3.57 -14.64 -12.54
N LYS A 71 -2.29 -14.87 -12.85
CA LYS A 71 -1.76 -15.05 -14.23
C LYS A 71 -2.27 -16.30 -14.95
N ASN A 72 -3.09 -17.12 -14.29
CA ASN A 72 -3.60 -18.41 -14.79
C ASN A 72 -5.09 -18.40 -15.14
N LEU A 73 -5.72 -17.22 -15.09
CA LEU A 73 -7.05 -17.00 -15.65
C LEU A 73 -6.79 -16.41 -17.02
N ASN A 74 -6.94 -17.13 -18.14
CA ASN A 74 -7.12 -16.69 -19.55
C ASN A 74 -6.71 -15.25 -19.98
N TYR A 75 -5.70 -14.66 -19.35
CA TYR A 75 -5.30 -13.27 -19.38
C TYR A 75 -3.79 -13.27 -19.25
N PHE A 76 -3.11 -13.20 -20.38
CA PHE A 76 -1.66 -13.18 -20.39
C PHE A 76 -1.20 -11.74 -20.14
N PHE A 77 -0.22 -11.55 -19.23
CA PHE A 77 0.48 -10.27 -19.10
C PHE A 77 1.47 -10.20 -20.25
N ASP A 78 1.12 -9.47 -21.31
CA ASP A 78 2.10 -9.20 -22.36
C ASP A 78 3.15 -8.22 -21.81
N LEU A 79 4.37 -8.72 -21.66
CA LEU A 79 5.54 -7.92 -21.25
C LEU A 79 5.86 -6.79 -22.25
N GLN A 80 5.20 -6.75 -23.42
CA GLN A 80 5.39 -5.75 -24.47
C GLN A 80 4.39 -4.57 -24.38
N THR A 81 3.19 -4.74 -23.81
CA THR A 81 2.14 -3.71 -23.87
C THR A 81 1.67 -3.19 -22.51
N SER A 82 2.02 -3.84 -21.39
CA SER A 82 1.55 -3.46 -20.04
C SER A 82 0.02 -3.38 -19.90
N GLU A 83 -0.72 -4.06 -20.78
CA GLU A 83 -2.18 -4.18 -20.74
C GLU A 83 -2.62 -5.60 -20.39
N ASN A 84 -3.78 -5.73 -19.74
CA ASN A 84 -4.42 -7.02 -19.48
C ASN A 84 -5.18 -7.48 -20.73
N VAL A 85 -4.67 -8.48 -21.46
CA VAL A 85 -5.34 -8.99 -22.66
C VAL A 85 -6.23 -10.19 -22.30
N LEU A 86 -7.54 -10.07 -22.51
CA LEU A 86 -8.50 -11.18 -22.50
C LEU A 86 -8.17 -12.16 -23.64
N VAL A 87 -7.65 -13.34 -23.32
CA VAL A 87 -7.64 -14.46 -24.26
C VAL A 87 -8.94 -15.24 -24.05
N ILE A 88 -10.02 -14.78 -24.66
CA ILE A 88 -11.11 -15.70 -25.03
C ILE A 88 -10.44 -16.78 -25.88
N ASN A 89 -10.43 -18.04 -25.40
CA ASN A 89 -9.84 -19.19 -26.09
C ASN A 89 -10.09 -19.16 -27.61
N THR A 90 -9.21 -18.54 -28.37
CA THR A 90 -9.06 -18.81 -29.80
C THR A 90 -8.06 -19.95 -29.89
N LEU A 91 -8.51 -21.15 -29.47
CA LEU A 91 -8.09 -22.33 -30.20
C LEU A 91 -8.56 -22.08 -31.64
N ASN A 92 -7.58 -21.94 -32.54
CA ASN A 92 -7.68 -21.75 -33.99
C ASN A 92 -7.57 -20.30 -34.49
N ALA A 93 -6.33 -19.92 -34.83
CA ALA A 93 -6.02 -19.24 -36.10
C ALA A 93 -4.72 -19.84 -36.65
#